data_AF-A0A8T8CYH7-F1
#
_entry.id   AF-A0A8T8CYH7-F1
#
_cell.length_a   1.000
_cell.length_b   1.000
_cell.length_c   1.000
_cell.angle_alpha   90.00
_cell.angle_beta   90.00
_cell.angle_gamma   90.00
#
_symmetry.space_group_name_H-M   'P 1'
#
loop_
_entity.id
_entity.type
_entity.pdbx_description
1 polymer ?
#
loop_
_entity_poly.entity_id
_entity_poly.type
_entity_poly.pdbx_seq_one_letter_code
_entity_poly.pdbx_strand_id
1 'polypeptide(L)'
;MTVGIPLLAVTDEKAFSAILAHENAHLKNRDTNGGLNLAELDKSFDLISEYARPGKTVSGSLFYWMLAPLSYSLEREGIRLSRRAEIDADRHAAMSGDSHEAARALLLIAAADKFFDDRVYNPLKRELLGAMAPPRPPLDRVLAVCSDLSSTSLLQEYALKAWDAPDNERADHPPWSERLTALEYSSVPTVEPVLVPALSSLLSNEMVAERVRHFDSEWTSKIADYLDR
;
A
#
# COMPACT_ATOMS: atom_id res chain seq x y z
N MET A 1 -5.14 11.09 7.20
CA MET A 1 -5.56 10.07 6.21
C MET A 1 -5.63 10.76 4.86
N THR A 2 -4.97 10.21 3.85
CA THR A 2 -4.97 10.72 2.48
C THR A 2 -5.53 9.61 1.60
N VAL A 3 -6.53 9.92 0.77
CA VAL A 3 -7.17 8.93 -0.10
C VAL A 3 -6.70 9.16 -1.53
N GLY A 4 -6.16 8.11 -2.16
CA GLY A 4 -5.68 8.18 -3.54
C GLY A 4 -6.83 8.07 -4.54
N ILE A 5 -6.74 8.83 -5.64
CA ILE A 5 -7.66 8.70 -6.80
C ILE A 5 -7.70 7.27 -7.35
N PRO A 6 -6.56 6.54 -7.50
CA PRO A 6 -6.58 5.15 -7.95
C PRO A 6 -7.44 4.24 -7.08
N LEU A 7 -7.40 4.42 -5.76
CA LEU A 7 -8.19 3.63 -4.82
C LEU A 7 -9.69 3.81 -5.09
N LEU A 8 -10.14 5.06 -5.17
CA LEU A 8 -11.54 5.40 -5.48
C LEU A 8 -11.98 4.89 -6.86
N ALA A 9 -11.05 4.77 -7.82
CA ALA A 9 -11.34 4.30 -9.17
C ALA A 9 -11.61 2.80 -9.25
N VAL A 10 -11.08 2.01 -8.30
CA VAL A 10 -11.19 0.53 -8.29
C VAL A 10 -12.09 -0.02 -7.19
N THR A 11 -12.67 0.85 -6.36
CA THR A 11 -13.62 0.51 -5.30
C THR A 11 -14.96 1.19 -5.53
N ASP A 12 -16.07 0.55 -5.14
CA ASP A 12 -17.34 1.25 -4.92
C ASP A 12 -17.43 1.78 -3.47
N GLU A 13 -18.52 2.48 -3.13
CA GLU A 13 -18.68 3.07 -1.80
C GLU A 13 -18.70 2.04 -0.66
N LYS A 14 -19.19 0.82 -0.90
CA LYS A 14 -19.22 -0.22 0.14
C LYS A 14 -17.82 -0.73 0.42
N ALA A 15 -17.07 -1.08 -0.63
CA ALA A 15 -15.68 -1.49 -0.50
C ALA A 15 -14.83 -0.36 0.12
N PHE A 16 -15.06 0.89 -0.31
CA PHE A 16 -14.39 2.05 0.27
C PHE A 16 -14.74 2.25 1.76
N SER A 17 -15.99 2.06 2.15
CA SER A 17 -16.40 2.12 3.56
C SER A 17 -15.72 1.05 4.41
N ALA A 18 -15.57 -0.18 3.89
CA ALA A 18 -14.83 -1.24 4.56
C ALA A 18 -13.35 -0.88 4.75
N ILE A 19 -12.73 -0.25 3.76
CA ILE A 19 -11.36 0.27 3.85
C ILE A 19 -11.26 1.36 4.93
N LEU A 20 -12.22 2.29 4.99
CA LEU A 20 -12.25 3.30 6.05
C LEU A 20 -12.42 2.67 7.46
N ALA A 21 -13.18 1.59 7.58
CA ALA A 21 -13.30 0.85 8.83
C ALA A 21 -11.98 0.21 9.26
N HIS A 22 -11.20 -0.33 8.31
CA HIS A 22 -9.84 -0.84 8.52
C HIS A 22 -8.88 0.27 8.99
N GLU A 23 -8.85 1.41 8.29
CA GLU A 23 -8.03 2.57 8.69
C GLU A 23 -8.41 3.12 10.08
N ASN A 24 -9.70 3.14 10.39
CA ASN A 24 -10.18 3.53 11.72
C ASN A 24 -9.74 2.54 12.81
N ALA A 25 -9.64 1.24 12.48
CA ALA A 25 -9.11 0.23 13.39
C ALA A 25 -7.62 0.49 13.71
N HIS A 26 -6.81 0.86 12.71
CA HIS A 26 -5.43 1.28 12.96
C HIS A 26 -5.34 2.48 13.89
N LEU A 27 -6.20 3.50 13.71
CA LEU A 27 -6.23 4.66 14.59
C LEU A 27 -6.58 4.28 16.03
N LYS A 28 -7.53 3.38 16.23
CA LYS A 28 -7.92 2.89 17.57
C LYS A 28 -6.85 2.02 18.21
N ASN A 29 -6.12 1.23 17.43
CA ASN A 29 -5.16 0.24 17.93
C ASN A 29 -3.71 0.76 18.01
N ARG A 30 -3.44 1.98 17.54
CA ARG A 30 -2.10 2.60 17.57
C ARG A 30 -1.53 2.73 19.00
N ASP A 31 -2.40 3.01 19.96
CA ASP A 31 -2.02 3.14 21.37
C ASP A 31 -1.85 1.78 22.06
N THR A 32 -2.51 0.73 21.57
CA THR A 32 -2.57 -0.59 22.23
C THR A 32 -1.55 -1.58 21.72
N ASN A 33 -1.09 -1.45 20.46
CA ASN A 33 -0.19 -2.41 19.83
C ASN A 33 1.30 -2.18 20.13
N GLY A 34 1.64 -1.26 21.04
CA GLY A 34 3.04 -0.98 21.43
C GLY A 34 3.89 -0.31 20.34
N GLY A 35 3.30 0.05 19.19
CA GLY A 35 4.00 0.72 18.08
C GLY A 35 4.57 2.09 18.48
N LEU A 36 3.90 2.82 19.36
CA LEU A 36 4.43 4.06 19.95
C LEU A 36 5.68 3.77 20.80
N ASN A 37 5.66 2.75 21.64
CA ASN A 37 6.79 2.39 22.50
C ASN A 37 8.02 1.94 21.70
N LEU A 38 7.82 1.20 20.60
CA LEU A 38 8.90 0.79 19.71
C LEU A 38 9.48 1.95 18.90
N ALA A 39 8.62 2.84 18.39
CA ALA A 39 9.09 4.04 17.69
C ALA A 39 9.86 4.99 18.62
N GLU A 40 9.49 5.08 19.90
CA GLU A 40 10.25 5.83 20.92
C GLU A 40 11.59 5.17 21.25
N LEU A 41 11.62 3.83 21.33
CA LEU A 41 12.84 3.07 21.55
C LEU A 41 13.81 3.19 20.35
N ASP A 42 13.30 3.12 19.12
CA ASP A 42 14.07 3.28 17.88
C ASP A 42 14.68 4.69 17.77
N LYS A 43 13.88 5.74 18.02
CA LYS A 43 14.37 7.13 18.12
C LYS A 43 15.47 7.32 19.17
N SER A 44 15.41 6.56 20.27
CA SER A 44 16.44 6.61 21.31
C SER A 44 17.79 6.06 20.80
N PHE A 45 17.77 5.06 19.91
CA PHE A 45 18.98 4.55 19.25
C PHE A 45 19.53 5.51 18.18
N ASP A 46 18.66 6.20 17.45
CA ASP A 46 19.06 7.24 16.49
C ASP A 46 19.77 8.42 17.17
N LEU A 47 19.22 8.89 18.31
CA LEU A 47 19.84 9.94 19.14
C LEU A 47 21.24 9.55 19.64
N ILE A 48 21.45 8.27 20.00
CA ILE A 48 22.76 7.76 20.44
C ILE A 48 23.74 7.66 19.25
N SER A 49 23.25 7.23 18.09
CA SER A 49 24.04 7.12 16.86
C SER A 49 24.45 8.49 16.30
N GLU A 50 23.64 9.52 16.53
CA GLU A 50 23.97 10.91 16.20
C GLU A 50 25.14 11.44 17.05
N TYR A 51 25.21 11.03 18.32
CA TYR A 51 26.28 11.39 19.26
C TYR A 51 27.59 10.59 19.04
N ALA A 52 27.49 9.33 18.60
CA ALA A 52 28.62 8.43 18.39
C ALA A 52 28.63 7.83 16.97
N ARG A 53 28.78 8.69 15.95
CA ARG A 53 28.69 8.29 14.53
C ARG A 53 29.62 7.12 14.18
N PRO A 54 29.07 6.00 13.66
CA PRO A 54 29.86 4.87 13.17
C PRO A 54 30.82 5.33 12.06
N GLY A 55 32.06 4.86 12.08
CA GLY A 55 33.08 5.21 11.08
C GLY A 55 33.84 6.52 11.30
N LYS A 56 33.49 7.34 12.31
CA LYS A 56 34.28 8.51 12.73
C LYS A 56 35.00 8.33 14.07
N THR A 57 34.55 7.39 14.91
CA THR A 57 35.19 7.07 16.18
C THR A 57 35.24 5.55 16.40
N VAL A 58 36.27 5.09 17.13
CA VAL A 58 36.43 3.68 17.54
C VAL A 58 35.28 3.26 18.46
N SER A 59 34.85 4.15 19.36
CA SER A 59 33.69 3.94 20.23
C SER A 59 32.39 3.79 19.41
N GLY A 60 32.12 4.66 18.44
CA GLY A 60 30.93 4.58 17.59
C GLY A 60 30.86 3.28 16.78
N SER A 61 32.01 2.79 16.32
CA SER A 61 32.08 1.52 15.58
C SER A 61 31.84 0.30 16.49
N LEU A 62 32.32 0.34 17.74
CA LEU A 62 32.06 -0.70 18.75
C LEU A 62 30.60 -0.69 19.22
N PHE A 63 30.01 0.50 19.43
CA PHE A 63 28.60 0.66 19.76
C PHE A 63 27.69 0.14 18.64
N TYR A 64 27.97 0.47 17.38
CA TYR A 64 27.24 -0.06 16.23
C TYR A 64 27.29 -1.59 16.17
N TRP A 65 28.47 -2.17 16.34
CA TRP A 65 28.62 -3.64 16.35
C TRP A 65 27.84 -4.32 17.49
N MET A 66 27.81 -3.69 18.67
CA MET A 66 27.07 -4.21 19.83
C MET A 66 25.54 -4.08 19.69
N LEU A 67 25.06 -3.03 19.01
CA LEU A 67 23.63 -2.71 18.89
C LEU A 67 22.99 -3.17 17.58
N ALA A 68 23.76 -3.42 16.52
CA ALA A 68 23.23 -3.90 15.24
C ALA A 68 22.38 -5.19 15.35
N PRO A 69 22.70 -6.17 16.21
CA PRO A 69 21.82 -7.32 16.43
C PRO A 69 20.46 -6.92 17.05
N LEU A 70 20.47 -5.91 17.93
CA LEU A 70 19.27 -5.40 18.58
C LEU A 70 18.42 -4.59 17.60
N SER A 71 19.01 -3.74 16.77
CA SER A 71 18.28 -2.98 15.74
C SER A 71 17.62 -3.90 14.72
N TYR A 72 18.30 -4.96 14.28
CA TYR A 72 17.71 -5.97 13.40
C TYR A 72 16.57 -6.74 14.07
N SER A 73 16.70 -7.01 15.38
CA SER A 73 15.61 -7.61 16.15
C SER A 73 14.42 -6.66 16.29
N LEU A 74 14.65 -5.36 16.46
CA LEU A 74 13.59 -4.35 16.57
C LEU A 74 12.90 -4.10 15.24
N GLU A 75 13.63 -4.09 14.12
CA GLU A 75 13.07 -4.01 12.78
C GLU A 75 12.16 -5.22 12.50
N ARG A 76 12.62 -6.42 12.83
CA ARG A 76 11.81 -7.65 12.73
C ARG A 76 10.57 -7.61 13.62
N GLU A 77 10.70 -7.13 14.85
CA GLU A 77 9.59 -6.97 15.77
C GLU A 77 8.61 -5.89 15.31
N GLY A 78 9.10 -4.80 14.72
CA GLY A 78 8.31 -3.76 14.08
C GLY A 78 7.49 -4.31 12.91
N ILE A 79 8.13 -5.09 12.02
CA ILE A 79 7.44 -5.79 10.93
C ILE A 79 6.39 -6.75 11.49
N ARG A 80 6.72 -7.56 12.50
CA ARG A 80 5.79 -8.50 13.13
C ARG A 80 4.56 -7.80 13.71
N LEU A 81 4.75 -6.69 14.41
CA LEU A 81 3.64 -5.92 14.99
C LEU A 81 2.82 -5.17 13.94
N SER A 82 3.45 -4.66 12.89
CA SER A 82 2.75 -4.10 11.73
C SER A 82 1.86 -5.15 11.08
N ARG A 83 2.43 -6.32 10.77
CA ARG A 83 1.69 -7.46 10.19
C ARG A 83 0.51 -7.87 11.05
N ARG A 84 0.70 -7.98 12.37
CA ARG A 84 -0.39 -8.28 13.29
C ARG A 84 -1.46 -7.17 13.33
N ALA A 85 -1.04 -5.90 13.30
CA ALA A 85 -1.96 -4.77 13.27
C ALA A 85 -2.85 -4.77 12.02
N GLU A 86 -2.32 -5.16 10.86
CA GLU A 86 -3.09 -5.33 9.62
C GLU A 86 -4.16 -6.43 9.78
N ILE A 87 -3.80 -7.59 10.31
CA ILE A 87 -4.74 -8.70 10.56
C ILE A 87 -5.84 -8.29 11.56
N ASP A 88 -5.46 -7.62 12.64
CA ASP A 88 -6.40 -7.15 13.65
C ASP A 88 -7.32 -6.05 13.09
N ALA A 89 -6.82 -5.19 12.20
CA ALA A 89 -7.59 -4.18 11.50
C ALA A 89 -8.57 -4.78 10.49
N ASP A 90 -8.16 -5.80 9.72
CA ASP A 90 -9.03 -6.55 8.81
C ASP A 90 -10.20 -7.20 9.57
N ARG A 91 -9.90 -7.88 10.67
CA ARG A 91 -10.92 -8.47 11.55
C ARG A 91 -11.86 -7.40 12.11
N HIS A 92 -11.33 -6.26 12.56
CA HIS A 92 -12.15 -5.18 13.08
C HIS A 92 -13.09 -4.61 12.01
N ALA A 93 -12.61 -4.43 10.77
CA ALA A 93 -13.43 -3.98 9.65
C ALA A 93 -14.54 -4.98 9.34
N ALA A 94 -14.22 -6.27 9.29
CA ALA A 94 -15.19 -7.34 9.07
C ALA A 94 -16.24 -7.45 10.20
N MET A 95 -15.85 -7.26 11.46
CA MET A 95 -16.75 -7.30 12.62
C MET A 95 -17.63 -6.05 12.75
N SER A 96 -17.12 -4.88 12.35
CA SER A 96 -17.83 -3.60 12.51
C SER A 96 -18.79 -3.31 11.35
N GLY A 97 -18.68 -4.07 10.26
CA GLY A 97 -19.50 -3.92 9.05
C GLY A 97 -19.89 -5.27 8.47
N ASP A 98 -19.85 -5.38 7.15
CA ASP A 98 -20.09 -6.62 6.43
C ASP A 98 -18.76 -7.33 6.14
N SER A 99 -18.58 -8.53 6.71
CA SER A 99 -17.38 -9.35 6.50
C SER A 99 -17.15 -9.68 5.03
N HIS A 100 -18.22 -9.84 4.24
CA HIS A 100 -18.11 -10.06 2.80
C HIS A 100 -17.55 -8.83 2.09
N GLU A 101 -18.01 -7.63 2.44
CA GLU A 101 -17.51 -6.39 1.85
C GLU A 101 -16.07 -6.09 2.27
N ALA A 102 -15.66 -6.46 3.49
CA ALA A 102 -14.26 -6.37 3.91
C ALA A 102 -13.34 -7.28 3.09
N ALA A 103 -13.72 -8.55 2.90
CA ALA A 103 -12.97 -9.47 2.06
C ALA A 103 -12.96 -9.05 0.58
N ARG A 104 -14.09 -8.56 0.07
CA ARG A 104 -14.20 -8.02 -1.28
C ARG A 104 -13.31 -6.80 -1.47
N ALA A 105 -13.28 -5.86 -0.52
CA ALA A 105 -12.42 -4.68 -0.59
C ALA A 105 -10.94 -5.06 -0.63
N LEU A 106 -10.51 -6.01 0.20
CA LEU A 106 -9.14 -6.55 0.17
C LEU A 106 -8.80 -7.10 -1.22
N LEU A 107 -9.69 -7.88 -1.81
CA LEU A 107 -9.46 -8.50 -3.12
C LEU A 107 -9.49 -7.49 -4.27
N LEU A 108 -10.34 -6.45 -4.21
CA LEU A 108 -10.33 -5.36 -5.18
C LEU A 108 -8.99 -4.61 -5.16
N ILE A 109 -8.47 -4.30 -3.97
CA ILE A 109 -7.15 -3.66 -3.83
C ILE A 109 -6.05 -4.60 -4.32
N ALA A 110 -6.07 -5.87 -3.88
CA ALA A 110 -5.06 -6.86 -4.22
C ALA A 110 -4.98 -7.09 -5.73
N ALA A 111 -6.13 -7.22 -6.39
CA ALA A 111 -6.19 -7.35 -7.84
C ALA A 111 -5.73 -6.07 -8.55
N ALA A 112 -6.14 -4.90 -8.06
CA ALA A 112 -5.72 -3.62 -8.63
C ALA A 112 -4.22 -3.37 -8.51
N ASP A 113 -3.60 -3.74 -7.38
CA ASP A 113 -2.14 -3.69 -7.16
C ASP A 113 -1.41 -4.47 -8.26
N LYS A 114 -1.75 -5.76 -8.43
CA LYS A 114 -1.14 -6.61 -9.45
C LYS A 114 -1.43 -6.15 -10.87
N PHE A 115 -2.65 -5.69 -11.12
CA PHE A 115 -3.06 -5.18 -12.42
C PHE A 115 -2.29 -3.92 -12.81
N PHE A 116 -2.17 -2.95 -11.91
CA PHE A 116 -1.45 -1.71 -12.17
C PHE A 116 0.06 -1.92 -12.24
N ASP A 117 0.62 -2.84 -11.47
CA ASP A 117 2.01 -3.26 -11.64
C ASP A 117 2.27 -3.77 -13.06
N ASP A 118 1.45 -4.71 -13.55
CA ASP A 118 1.62 -5.31 -14.88
C ASP A 118 1.37 -4.32 -16.02
N ARG A 119 0.32 -3.49 -15.90
CA ARG A 119 -0.19 -2.67 -16.99
C ARG A 119 0.32 -1.24 -17.00
N VAL A 120 0.75 -0.71 -15.85
CA VAL A 120 1.14 0.69 -15.70
C VAL A 120 2.58 0.81 -15.20
N TYR A 121 2.89 0.32 -14.01
CA TYR A 121 4.13 0.65 -13.32
C TYR A 121 5.35 -0.08 -13.90
N ASN A 122 5.25 -1.38 -14.20
CA ASN A 122 6.34 -2.12 -14.84
C ASN A 122 6.64 -1.63 -16.27
N PRO A 123 5.63 -1.34 -17.13
CA PRO A 123 5.87 -0.67 -18.40
C PRO A 123 6.50 0.72 -18.23
N LEU A 124 5.95 1.56 -17.34
CA LEU A 124 6.46 2.92 -17.10
C LEU A 124 7.93 2.90 -16.65
N LYS A 125 8.28 2.01 -15.72
CA LYS A 125 9.67 1.83 -15.25
C LYS A 125 10.61 1.47 -16.40
N ARG A 126 10.17 0.61 -17.33
CA ARG A 126 10.96 0.25 -18.52
C ARG A 126 11.10 1.41 -19.49
N GLU A 127 10.03 2.18 -19.71
CA GLU A 127 10.07 3.37 -20.57
C GLU A 127 11.05 4.42 -20.03
N LEU A 128 11.07 4.63 -18.70
CA LEU A 128 11.97 5.59 -18.06
C LEU A 128 13.46 5.26 -18.23
N LEU A 129 13.84 4.00 -18.39
CA LEU A 129 15.25 3.59 -18.52
C LEU A 129 15.95 4.08 -19.80
N GLY A 130 15.19 4.58 -20.78
CA GLY A 130 15.75 5.09 -22.04
C GLY A 130 14.99 6.30 -22.59
N ALA A 131 14.22 6.98 -21.75
CA ALA A 131 13.40 8.10 -22.17
C ALA A 131 14.25 9.36 -22.40
N MET A 132 14.12 9.99 -23.56
CA MET A 132 14.68 11.34 -23.82
C MET A 132 13.73 12.48 -23.42
N ALA A 133 12.48 12.14 -23.14
CA ALA A 133 11.45 13.06 -22.68
C ALA A 133 10.53 12.30 -21.71
N PRO A 134 9.90 12.98 -20.75
CA PRO A 134 8.98 12.33 -19.81
C PRO A 134 7.92 11.51 -20.57
N PRO A 135 7.76 10.21 -20.27
CA PRO A 135 6.72 9.41 -20.89
C PRO A 135 5.35 9.81 -20.33
N ARG A 136 4.26 9.22 -20.87
CA ARG A 136 2.90 9.47 -20.35
C ARG A 136 2.86 9.24 -18.82
N PRO A 137 2.28 10.15 -18.02
CA PRO A 137 2.35 10.11 -16.55
C PRO A 137 1.51 8.97 -15.94
N PRO A 138 1.83 8.53 -14.72
CA PRO A 138 1.25 7.32 -14.14
C PRO A 138 -0.24 7.43 -13.81
N LEU A 139 -0.75 8.58 -13.33
CA LEU A 139 -2.14 8.67 -12.90
C LEU A 139 -3.10 8.63 -14.09
N ASP A 140 -2.79 9.34 -15.17
CA ASP A 140 -3.50 9.22 -16.45
C ASP A 140 -3.48 7.78 -17.01
N ARG A 141 -2.35 7.06 -16.91
CA ARG A 141 -2.30 5.64 -17.30
C ARG A 141 -3.21 4.77 -16.46
N VAL A 142 -3.21 4.94 -15.13
CA VAL A 142 -4.07 4.19 -14.20
C VAL A 142 -5.54 4.39 -14.56
N LEU A 143 -5.97 5.64 -14.74
CA LEU A 143 -7.36 5.95 -15.06
C LEU A 143 -7.78 5.47 -16.44
N ALA A 144 -6.83 5.35 -17.38
CA ALA A 144 -7.11 4.81 -18.71
C ALA A 144 -7.36 3.29 -18.72
N VAL A 145 -6.92 2.55 -17.68
CA VAL A 145 -7.04 1.09 -17.63
C VAL A 145 -7.88 0.57 -16.47
N CYS A 146 -8.21 1.40 -15.47
CA CYS A 146 -8.90 0.94 -14.26
C CYS A 146 -10.28 0.32 -14.56
N SER A 147 -10.99 0.78 -15.60
CA SER A 147 -12.27 0.22 -16.03
C SER A 147 -12.19 -1.23 -16.51
N ASP A 148 -11.00 -1.70 -16.91
CA ASP A 148 -10.81 -3.08 -17.35
C ASP A 148 -11.09 -4.07 -16.19
N LEU A 149 -10.86 -3.65 -14.94
CA LEU A 149 -11.16 -4.44 -13.74
C LEU A 149 -12.67 -4.59 -13.45
N SER A 150 -13.55 -3.91 -14.19
CA SER A 150 -14.98 -4.21 -14.17
C SER A 150 -15.30 -5.55 -14.87
N SER A 151 -14.36 -6.12 -15.64
CA SER A 151 -14.48 -7.48 -16.18
C SER A 151 -14.25 -8.51 -15.07
N THR A 152 -15.27 -9.31 -14.75
CA THR A 152 -15.18 -10.37 -13.73
C THR A 152 -14.04 -11.36 -13.99
N SER A 153 -13.80 -11.75 -15.25
CA SER A 153 -12.73 -12.71 -15.56
C SER A 153 -11.34 -12.12 -15.29
N LEU A 154 -11.14 -10.86 -15.67
CA LEU A 154 -9.87 -10.17 -15.46
C LEU A 154 -9.64 -9.91 -13.97
N LEU A 155 -10.67 -9.43 -13.27
CA LEU A 155 -10.62 -9.22 -11.83
C LEU A 155 -10.27 -10.51 -11.09
N GLN A 156 -10.91 -11.63 -11.44
CA GLN A 156 -10.63 -12.92 -10.81
C GLN A 156 -9.21 -13.42 -11.13
N GLU A 157 -8.71 -13.21 -12.34
CA GLU A 157 -7.33 -13.55 -12.71
C GLU A 157 -6.34 -12.82 -11.80
N TYR A 158 -6.49 -11.50 -11.63
CA TYR A 158 -5.58 -10.71 -10.82
C TYR A 158 -5.77 -10.92 -9.31
N ALA A 159 -6.99 -11.22 -8.86
CA ALA A 159 -7.25 -11.66 -7.49
C ALA A 159 -6.52 -12.97 -7.17
N LEU A 160 -6.52 -13.93 -8.10
CA LEU A 160 -5.78 -15.19 -7.97
C LEU A 160 -4.26 -14.95 -7.96
N LYS A 161 -3.75 -14.12 -8.88
CA LYS A 161 -2.32 -13.73 -8.88
C LYS A 161 -1.91 -13.09 -7.56
N ALA A 162 -2.76 -12.27 -6.96
CA ALA A 162 -2.46 -11.61 -5.70
C ALA A 162 -2.50 -12.59 -4.51
N TRP A 163 -3.41 -13.56 -4.53
CA TRP A 163 -3.47 -14.63 -3.54
C TRP A 163 -2.24 -15.55 -3.58
N ASP A 164 -1.80 -15.92 -4.77
CA ASP A 164 -0.64 -16.79 -5.01
C ASP A 164 0.71 -16.06 -4.88
N ALA A 165 0.69 -14.75 -4.60
CA ALA A 165 1.91 -13.96 -4.48
C ALA A 165 2.76 -14.45 -3.28
N PRO A 166 4.07 -14.65 -3.45
CA PRO A 166 4.94 -15.10 -2.37
C PRO A 166 5.02 -14.05 -1.26
N ASP A 167 5.19 -14.51 -0.02
CA ASP A 167 5.48 -13.60 1.09
C ASP A 167 6.82 -12.90 0.89
N ASN A 168 6.81 -11.59 1.06
CA ASN A 168 8.02 -10.80 1.22
C ASN A 168 8.20 -10.54 2.72
N GLU A 169 8.98 -11.36 3.42
CA GLU A 169 9.21 -11.27 4.87
C GLU A 169 9.72 -9.90 5.38
N ARG A 170 10.19 -9.03 4.46
CA ARG A 170 10.61 -7.66 4.76
C ARG A 170 9.52 -6.61 4.58
N ALA A 171 8.36 -7.00 4.03
CA ALA A 171 7.20 -6.15 3.92
C ALA A 171 6.47 -6.05 5.26
N ASP A 172 6.07 -4.82 5.58
CA ASP A 172 5.26 -4.42 6.73
C ASP A 172 3.79 -4.88 6.63
N HIS A 173 3.35 -5.28 5.44
CA HIS A 173 2.05 -5.92 5.19
C HIS A 173 2.18 -7.45 5.07
N PRO A 174 1.25 -8.23 5.66
CA PRO A 174 1.15 -9.68 5.43
C PRO A 174 0.72 -9.99 3.98
N PRO A 175 0.97 -11.21 3.48
CA PRO A 175 0.40 -11.69 2.23
C PRO A 175 -1.12 -11.56 2.19
N TRP A 176 -1.68 -11.29 1.00
CA TRP A 176 -3.13 -11.17 0.81
C TRP A 176 -3.89 -12.44 1.23
N SER A 177 -3.32 -13.61 0.97
CA SER A 177 -3.87 -14.90 1.37
C SER A 177 -3.94 -15.05 2.90
N GLU A 178 -2.95 -14.54 3.64
CA GLU A 178 -2.97 -14.53 5.11
C GLU A 178 -4.06 -13.60 5.65
N ARG A 179 -4.18 -12.39 5.09
CA ARG A 179 -5.22 -11.41 5.45
C ARG A 179 -6.63 -11.96 5.23
N LEU A 180 -6.87 -12.60 4.10
CA LEU A 180 -8.17 -13.23 3.78
C LEU A 180 -8.43 -14.49 4.61
N THR A 181 -7.40 -15.28 4.92
CA THR A 181 -7.52 -16.42 5.83
C THR A 181 -7.94 -15.97 7.23
N ALA A 182 -7.47 -14.80 7.68
CA ALA A 182 -7.90 -14.23 8.95
C ALA A 182 -9.38 -13.80 8.97
N LEU A 183 -10.01 -13.68 7.80
CA LEU A 183 -11.44 -13.47 7.58
C LEU A 183 -12.18 -14.78 7.24
N GLU A 184 -11.59 -15.94 7.54
CA GLU A 184 -12.16 -17.28 7.35
C GLU A 184 -12.27 -17.78 5.90
N TYR A 185 -11.58 -17.14 4.95
CA TYR A 185 -11.50 -17.61 3.56
C TYR A 185 -10.33 -18.58 3.37
N SER A 186 -10.61 -19.81 2.94
CA SER A 186 -9.60 -20.85 2.67
C SER A 186 -9.11 -20.89 1.21
N SER A 187 -9.76 -20.14 0.33
CA SER A 187 -9.42 -19.96 -1.07
C SER A 187 -9.91 -18.60 -1.55
N VAL A 188 -9.41 -18.14 -2.70
CA VAL A 188 -9.89 -16.88 -3.32
C VAL A 188 -11.40 -16.96 -3.56
N PRO A 189 -12.23 -16.13 -2.90
CA PRO A 189 -13.64 -16.07 -3.19
C PRO A 189 -13.88 -15.39 -4.54
N THR A 190 -15.05 -15.62 -5.13
CA THR A 190 -15.47 -14.90 -6.33
C THR A 190 -15.66 -13.44 -6.00
N VAL A 191 -15.00 -12.55 -6.76
CA VAL A 191 -15.07 -11.10 -6.51
C VAL A 191 -16.13 -10.47 -7.41
N GLU A 192 -17.09 -9.77 -6.80
CA GLU A 192 -18.05 -8.97 -7.54
C GLU A 192 -17.37 -7.69 -8.08
N PRO A 193 -17.40 -7.43 -9.40
CA PRO A 193 -16.74 -6.27 -9.97
C PRO A 193 -17.40 -4.96 -9.53
N VAL A 194 -16.63 -3.87 -9.61
CA VAL A 194 -17.15 -2.52 -9.40
C VAL A 194 -17.85 -2.04 -10.66
N LEU A 195 -19.15 -1.77 -10.55
CA LEU A 195 -19.96 -1.20 -11.64
C LEU A 195 -19.98 0.33 -11.60
N VAL A 196 -20.01 0.91 -10.41
CA VAL A 196 -20.00 2.36 -10.18
C VAL A 196 -18.88 2.66 -9.19
N PRO A 197 -17.74 3.21 -9.65
CA PRO A 197 -16.63 3.56 -8.77
C PRO A 197 -17.00 4.68 -7.80
N ALA A 198 -16.49 4.58 -6.57
CA ALA A 198 -16.58 5.62 -5.55
C ALA A 198 -16.01 6.95 -6.06
N LEU A 199 -15.04 6.91 -6.99
CA LEU A 199 -14.52 8.09 -7.65
C LEU A 199 -15.62 8.90 -8.34
N SER A 200 -16.53 8.23 -9.04
CA SER A 200 -17.61 8.86 -9.80
C SER A 200 -18.80 9.28 -8.95
N SER A 201 -18.97 8.69 -7.76
CA SER A 201 -20.07 9.01 -6.85
C SER A 201 -19.68 10.08 -5.82
N LEU A 202 -18.43 10.08 -5.35
CA LEU A 202 -17.95 10.97 -4.29
C LEU A 202 -17.33 12.26 -4.81
N LEU A 203 -16.79 12.27 -6.03
CA LEU A 203 -16.09 13.42 -6.61
C LEU A 203 -16.73 13.85 -7.93
N SER A 204 -16.74 15.16 -8.19
CA SER A 204 -17.17 15.69 -9.49
C SER A 204 -16.10 15.45 -10.55
N ASN A 205 -16.51 15.28 -11.80
CA ASN A 205 -15.58 15.08 -12.93
C ASN A 205 -14.57 16.23 -13.06
N GLU A 206 -14.98 17.46 -12.75
CA GLU A 206 -14.13 18.65 -12.78
C GLU A 206 -13.03 18.55 -11.71
N MET A 207 -13.38 18.13 -10.49
CA MET A 207 -12.42 17.92 -9.41
C MET A 207 -11.43 16.81 -9.76
N VAL A 208 -11.91 15.68 -10.30
CA VAL A 208 -11.02 14.60 -10.73
C VAL A 208 -10.07 15.10 -11.81
N ALA A 209 -10.58 15.78 -12.84
CA ALA A 209 -9.76 16.28 -13.94
C ALA A 209 -8.72 17.32 -13.49
N GLU A 210 -9.07 18.20 -12.55
CA GLU A 210 -8.13 19.15 -11.94
C GLU A 210 -6.99 18.43 -11.21
N ARG A 211 -7.33 17.47 -10.34
CA ARG A 211 -6.34 16.73 -9.55
C ARG A 211 -5.42 15.88 -10.41
N VAL A 212 -5.95 15.25 -11.45
CA VAL A 212 -5.16 14.51 -12.44
C VAL A 212 -4.18 15.44 -13.14
N ARG A 213 -4.67 16.56 -13.71
CA ARG A 213 -3.80 17.54 -14.38
C ARG A 213 -2.70 18.07 -13.46
N HIS A 214 -3.02 18.38 -12.21
CA HIS A 214 -2.04 18.88 -11.26
C HIS A 214 -0.95 17.84 -10.97
N PHE A 215 -1.34 16.63 -10.58
CA PHE A 215 -0.41 15.54 -10.28
C PHE A 215 0.47 15.19 -11.48
N ASP A 216 -0.14 15.05 -12.66
CA ASP A 216 0.56 14.68 -13.89
C ASP A 216 1.53 15.77 -14.33
N SER A 217 1.17 17.05 -14.18
CA SER A 217 2.07 18.17 -14.46
C SER A 217 3.27 18.16 -13.51
N GLU A 218 3.04 18.00 -12.21
CA GLU A 218 4.13 17.94 -11.22
C GLU A 218 5.07 16.76 -11.47
N TRP A 219 4.51 15.59 -11.77
CA TRP A 219 5.29 14.40 -12.10
C TRP A 219 6.12 14.61 -13.37
N THR A 220 5.49 15.15 -14.42
CA THR A 220 6.15 15.39 -15.72
C THR A 220 7.31 16.36 -15.57
N SER A 221 7.13 17.46 -14.83
CA SER A 221 8.21 18.42 -14.55
C SER A 221 9.36 17.77 -13.79
N LYS A 222 9.08 16.99 -12.74
CA LYS A 222 10.12 16.28 -11.97
C LYS A 222 10.92 15.29 -12.81
N ILE A 223 10.25 14.59 -13.73
CA ILE A 223 10.94 13.65 -14.63
C ILE A 223 11.74 14.40 -15.69
N ALA A 224 11.25 15.52 -16.22
CA ALA A 224 12.03 16.34 -17.15
C ALA A 224 13.34 16.80 -16.50
N ASP A 225 13.25 17.35 -15.29
CA ASP A 225 14.41 17.78 -14.51
C ASP A 225 15.39 16.63 -14.18
N TYR A 226 14.89 15.40 -14.05
CA TYR A 226 15.70 14.21 -13.83
C TYR A 226 16.43 13.77 -15.11
N LEU A 227 15.77 13.86 -16.26
CA LEU A 227 16.32 13.44 -17.56
C LEU A 227 17.32 14.45 -18.14
N ASP A 228 17.22 15.73 -17.75
CA ASP A 228 18.16 16.79 -18.16
C ASP A 228 19.49 16.81 -17.37
N ARG A 229 19.66 15.93 -16.37
CA ARG A 229 20.86 15.80 -15.53
C ARG A 229 21.78 14.68 -15.99
#